data_AF-A0A7J7PMH0-F1
#
_entry.id   AF-A0A7J7PMH0-F1
#
_cell.length_a   1.000
_cell.length_b   1.000
_cell.length_c   1.000
_cell.angle_alpha   90.00
_cell.angle_beta   90.00
_cell.angle_gamma   90.00
#
_symmetry.space_group_name_H-M   'P 1'
#
loop_
_entity.id
_entity.type
_entity.pdbx_description
1 polymer ?
#
loop_
_entity_poly.entity_id
_entity_poly.type
_entity_poly.pdbx_seq_one_letter_code
_entity_poly.pdbx_strand_id
1 'polypeptide(L)'
;MKSTRLSVVALLLGAQLLLCAHTCRGDRNRPKDDEDVQMFELSGPVRPHDFPAKRLTAPESGWQFAGYDAVQNTPVVETSRGVLEVMINHKPIKGVTPKMVLWMYSNLDKVVQLPPRLAQQYNAKRAAMFMLLHPVDHISVALANQPRGPIVRGTNLNWMEMPASQCSYTGEAVNMWSCPAGRTGYTPLTSTSEYDARFYTKTSNTVVQSDINGFKTLKTVESQLGPLTTSYSGHSWSFEKGLLRPSSVYRIGLVEQANDGEYQLDTSRRFLSIINGRIATAFVNGAPFDVRAQGYALLLHSIQEWQRLPDWLPAVYKHVKRGGSRSML
;
A
#
# COMPACT_ATOMS: atom_id res chain seq x y z
N MET A 1 -26.25 -20.98 -42.37
CA MET A 1 -25.51 -19.71 -42.17
C MET A 1 -25.05 -19.50 -40.71
N LYS A 2 -24.29 -20.45 -40.13
CA LYS A 2 -23.68 -20.30 -38.77
C LYS A 2 -22.16 -20.52 -38.74
N SER A 3 -21.53 -20.77 -39.89
CA SER A 3 -20.11 -21.17 -39.98
C SER A 3 -19.11 -20.03 -40.24
N THR A 4 -19.57 -18.82 -40.58
CA THR A 4 -18.69 -17.72 -40.99
C THR A 4 -18.28 -16.79 -39.84
N ARG A 5 -18.96 -16.83 -38.69
CA ARG A 5 -18.62 -15.96 -37.53
C ARG A 5 -17.45 -16.48 -36.68
N LEU A 6 -17.18 -17.78 -36.68
CA LEU A 6 -16.04 -18.35 -35.94
C LEU A 6 -14.70 -18.10 -36.63
N SER A 7 -14.67 -18.08 -37.97
CA SER A 7 -13.42 -17.86 -38.73
C SER A 7 -12.91 -16.42 -38.65
N VAL A 8 -13.80 -15.42 -38.54
CA VAL A 8 -13.40 -14.00 -38.45
C VAL A 8 -12.79 -13.68 -37.07
N VAL A 9 -13.27 -14.30 -36.00
CA VAL A 9 -12.71 -14.11 -34.64
C VAL A 9 -11.33 -14.79 -34.51
N ALA A 10 -11.13 -15.96 -35.11
CA ALA A 10 -9.83 -16.64 -35.14
C ALA A 10 -8.77 -15.87 -35.96
N LEU A 11 -9.17 -15.24 -37.07
CA LEU A 11 -8.29 -14.39 -37.89
C LEU A 11 -7.89 -13.08 -37.20
N LEU A 12 -8.79 -12.47 -36.42
CA LEU A 12 -8.48 -11.27 -35.63
C LEU A 12 -7.58 -11.56 -34.43
N LEU A 13 -7.73 -12.73 -33.78
CA LEU A 13 -6.83 -13.20 -32.71
C LEU A 13 -5.42 -13.54 -33.23
N GLY A 14 -5.32 -14.13 -34.43
CA GLY A 14 -4.04 -14.38 -35.09
C GLY A 14 -3.27 -13.09 -35.44
N ALA A 15 -3.98 -12.07 -35.90
CA ALA A 15 -3.38 -10.78 -36.26
C ALA A 15 -2.87 -9.99 -35.03
N GLN A 16 -3.57 -10.04 -33.89
CA GLN A 16 -3.11 -9.40 -32.64
C GLN A 16 -1.88 -10.10 -32.03
N LEU A 17 -1.78 -11.44 -32.12
CA LEU A 17 -0.60 -12.18 -31.69
C LEU A 17 0.61 -11.95 -32.62
N LEU A 18 0.39 -11.79 -33.93
CA LEU A 18 1.44 -11.46 -34.90
C LEU A 18 1.95 -10.02 -34.79
N LEU A 19 1.07 -9.05 -34.46
CA LEU A 19 1.47 -7.67 -34.15
C LEU A 19 2.29 -7.58 -32.86
N CYS A 20 1.96 -8.37 -31.83
CA CYS A 20 2.81 -8.51 -30.64
C CYS A 20 4.15 -9.19 -30.95
N ALA A 21 4.19 -10.18 -31.85
CA ALA A 21 5.41 -10.86 -32.23
C ALA A 21 6.36 -9.98 -33.08
N HIS A 22 5.84 -9.02 -33.84
CA HIS A 22 6.66 -8.06 -34.60
C HIS A 22 7.18 -6.89 -33.76
N THR A 23 6.42 -6.38 -32.78
CA THR A 23 6.95 -5.39 -31.82
C THR A 23 7.94 -6.00 -30.84
N CYS A 24 7.82 -7.29 -30.51
CA CYS A 24 8.80 -8.00 -29.68
C CYS A 24 10.05 -8.48 -30.46
N ARG A 25 10.08 -8.38 -31.80
CA ARG A 25 11.25 -8.77 -32.61
C ARG A 25 12.29 -7.66 -32.76
N GLY A 26 11.91 -6.42 -32.48
CA GLY A 26 12.79 -5.24 -32.58
C GLY A 26 13.82 -5.12 -31.45
N ASP A 27 13.73 -5.93 -30.40
CA ASP A 27 14.54 -5.78 -29.19
C ASP A 27 15.45 -6.99 -28.90
N ARG A 28 15.96 -7.62 -29.97
CA ARG A 28 16.87 -8.79 -29.88
C ARG A 28 18.35 -8.44 -29.73
N ASN A 29 18.69 -7.16 -29.57
CA ASN A 29 20.05 -6.70 -29.29
C ASN A 29 20.19 -6.18 -27.85
N ARG A 30 19.96 -7.04 -26.86
CA ARG A 30 20.48 -6.83 -25.50
C ARG A 30 21.17 -8.08 -24.98
N PRO A 31 22.51 -8.15 -25.04
CA PRO A 31 23.30 -8.90 -24.10
C PRO A 31 23.80 -7.96 -22.98
N LYS A 32 23.78 -8.46 -21.74
CA LYS A 32 24.31 -7.87 -20.49
C LYS A 32 23.52 -6.72 -19.88
N ASP A 33 22.69 -7.03 -18.89
CA ASP A 33 22.33 -6.13 -17.79
C ASP A 33 21.98 -7.03 -16.58
N ASP A 34 22.93 -7.87 -16.16
CA ASP A 34 22.99 -8.46 -14.81
C ASP A 34 23.87 -7.57 -13.89
N GLU A 35 23.97 -6.26 -14.19
CA GLU A 35 24.81 -5.34 -13.44
C GLU A 35 24.01 -4.51 -12.43
N ASP A 36 24.50 -4.58 -11.19
CA ASP A 36 24.35 -3.68 -10.06
C ASP A 36 23.01 -3.65 -9.31
N VAL A 37 22.92 -4.54 -8.31
CA VAL A 37 22.12 -4.33 -7.09
C VAL A 37 22.67 -3.07 -6.38
N GLN A 38 22.12 -1.90 -6.69
CA GLN A 38 22.49 -0.66 -6.00
C GLN A 38 21.70 -0.52 -4.69
N MET A 39 22.39 -0.74 -3.56
CA MET A 39 21.89 -0.40 -2.23
C MET A 39 22.25 1.06 -1.92
N PHE A 40 21.27 1.87 -1.50
CA PHE A 40 21.49 3.27 -1.13
C PHE A 40 21.15 3.53 0.35
N GLU A 41 21.88 4.46 0.96
CA GLU A 41 21.68 4.95 2.32
C GLU A 41 21.04 6.35 2.27
N LEU A 42 20.05 6.61 3.11
CA LEU A 42 19.33 7.89 3.18
C LEU A 42 19.20 8.34 4.64
N SER A 43 19.39 9.63 4.91
CA SER A 43 19.34 10.21 6.26
C SER A 43 18.45 11.45 6.34
N GLY A 44 17.55 11.51 7.34
CA GLY A 44 16.86 12.73 7.77
C GLY A 44 15.35 12.57 8.08
N PRO A 45 14.79 13.35 9.03
CA PRO A 45 13.35 13.31 9.36
C PRO A 45 12.50 14.17 8.40
N VAL A 46 11.27 13.72 8.12
CA VAL A 46 10.25 14.47 7.35
C VAL A 46 9.68 15.62 8.19
N ARG A 47 9.33 16.77 7.59
CA ARG A 47 8.99 18.02 8.29
C ARG A 47 7.50 18.37 8.27
N PRO A 48 7.01 19.17 9.24
CA PRO A 48 5.58 19.49 9.39
C PRO A 48 4.89 20.19 8.21
N HIS A 49 5.65 20.93 7.39
CA HIS A 49 5.13 21.65 6.21
C HIS A 49 5.06 20.79 4.94
N ASP A 50 5.59 19.57 4.99
CA ASP A 50 5.45 18.60 3.91
C ASP A 50 4.01 18.06 3.83
N PHE A 51 3.13 18.47 4.77
CA PHE A 51 1.79 17.93 4.96
C PHE A 51 0.65 18.93 4.65
N PRO A 52 -0.47 18.45 4.12
CA PRO A 52 -1.64 19.27 3.86
C PRO A 52 -2.42 19.61 5.15
N ALA A 53 -2.63 20.90 5.44
CA ALA A 53 -3.31 21.43 6.64
C ALA A 53 -4.83 21.26 6.81
N LYS A 54 -5.53 20.37 6.10
CA LYS A 54 -6.90 19.98 6.52
C LYS A 54 -7.02 18.47 6.82
N ARG A 55 -5.90 17.74 6.92
CA ARG A 55 -5.83 16.48 7.67
C ARG A 55 -5.92 16.77 9.18
N LEU A 56 -5.78 15.75 10.04
CA LEU A 56 -5.57 16.01 11.47
C LEU A 56 -4.53 17.13 11.60
N THR A 57 -4.88 18.19 12.32
CA THR A 57 -3.97 19.34 12.46
C THR A 57 -2.67 18.80 13.00
N ALA A 58 -1.58 19.00 12.26
CA ALA A 58 -0.26 18.62 12.73
C ALA A 58 -0.05 19.31 14.07
N PRO A 59 0.53 18.64 15.08
CA PRO A 59 0.86 19.31 16.34
C PRO A 59 1.78 20.51 16.06
N GLU A 60 1.91 21.46 16.98
CA GLU A 60 2.76 22.64 16.76
C GLU A 60 4.23 22.27 16.51
N SER A 61 4.71 21.18 17.10
CA SER A 61 6.02 20.56 16.81
C SER A 61 6.08 19.82 15.47
N GLY A 62 4.91 19.65 14.86
CA GLY A 62 4.53 18.79 13.76
C GLY A 62 4.91 17.33 13.87
N TRP A 63 4.74 16.61 12.76
CA TRP A 63 4.94 15.17 12.73
C TRP A 63 6.43 14.84 12.67
N GLN A 64 6.90 14.08 13.64
CA GLN A 64 8.26 13.53 13.65
C GLN A 64 8.19 12.10 13.12
N PHE A 65 8.48 11.95 11.84
CA PHE A 65 8.50 10.65 11.20
C PHE A 65 9.87 10.02 11.29
N ALA A 66 9.88 8.72 11.60
CA ALA A 66 11.10 7.92 11.58
C ALA A 66 11.66 7.84 10.15
N GLY A 67 12.99 7.86 10.04
CA GLY A 67 13.70 7.65 8.79
C GLY A 67 14.28 6.24 8.71
N TYR A 68 15.21 6.04 7.79
CA TYR A 68 15.89 4.76 7.57
C TYR A 68 16.65 4.26 8.80
N ASP A 69 17.00 5.14 9.73
CA ASP A 69 17.58 4.77 11.01
C ASP A 69 16.63 3.90 11.86
N ALA A 70 15.36 3.77 11.50
CA ALA A 70 14.41 2.91 12.20
C ALA A 70 14.22 1.50 11.60
N VAL A 71 15.06 1.11 10.63
CA VAL A 71 15.16 -0.28 10.18
C VAL A 71 16.25 -1.04 10.92
N GLN A 72 16.09 -2.36 11.01
CA GLN A 72 17.10 -3.30 11.44
C GLN A 72 17.70 -3.96 10.20
N ASN A 73 19.03 -3.97 10.08
CA ASN A 73 19.75 -4.42 8.87
C ASN A 73 19.43 -3.56 7.64
N THR A 74 20.06 -3.87 6.52
CA THR A 74 19.80 -3.17 5.25
C THR A 74 18.43 -3.60 4.70
N PRO A 75 17.50 -2.66 4.42
CA PRO A 75 16.27 -3.00 3.74
C PRO A 75 16.56 -3.40 2.29
N VAL A 76 15.73 -4.27 1.72
CA VAL A 76 15.87 -4.70 0.33
C VAL A 76 14.86 -3.94 -0.51
N VAL A 77 15.31 -3.34 -1.62
CA VAL A 77 14.46 -2.81 -2.70
C VAL A 77 15.01 -3.40 -4.00
N GLU A 78 14.32 -4.40 -4.54
CA GLU A 78 14.71 -5.13 -5.73
C GLU A 78 13.76 -4.80 -6.88
N THR A 79 14.33 -4.36 -8.02
CA THR A 79 13.55 -3.93 -9.19
C THR A 79 13.87 -4.68 -10.48
N SER A 80 14.72 -5.71 -10.40
CA SER A 80 15.07 -6.54 -11.56
C SER A 80 13.83 -7.18 -12.17
N ARG A 81 13.90 -7.49 -13.47
CA ARG A 81 12.85 -8.23 -14.19
C ARG A 81 11.48 -7.54 -14.24
N GLY A 82 11.45 -6.22 -14.03
CA GLY A 82 10.24 -5.39 -14.14
C GLY A 82 9.25 -5.57 -13.00
N VAL A 83 9.69 -6.14 -11.87
CA VAL A 83 8.91 -6.29 -10.64
C VAL A 83 9.49 -5.38 -9.56
N LEU A 84 8.76 -5.17 -8.47
CA LEU A 84 9.27 -4.46 -7.28
C LEU A 84 9.10 -5.38 -6.07
N GLU A 85 10.17 -5.67 -5.36
CA GLU A 85 10.14 -6.30 -4.05
C GLU A 85 10.77 -5.38 -3.02
N VAL A 86 10.05 -5.14 -1.92
CA VAL A 86 10.53 -4.35 -0.78
C VAL A 86 10.46 -5.22 0.46
N MET A 87 11.59 -5.44 1.13
CA MET A 87 11.66 -6.18 2.40
C MET A 87 12.24 -5.31 3.49
N ILE A 88 11.53 -5.23 4.62
CA ILE A 88 11.83 -4.32 5.71
C ILE A 88 11.81 -5.10 7.00
N ASN A 89 12.92 -5.09 7.72
CA ASN A 89 12.94 -5.51 9.12
C ASN A 89 12.94 -4.23 9.94
N HIS A 90 11.92 -4.00 10.76
CA HIS A 90 11.80 -2.78 11.55
C HIS A 90 12.58 -2.91 12.85
N LYS A 91 13.06 -1.78 13.39
CA LYS A 91 13.60 -1.79 14.76
C LYS A 91 12.54 -2.27 15.76
N PRO A 92 12.94 -2.98 16.83
CA PRO A 92 12.01 -3.44 17.84
C PRO A 92 11.25 -2.30 18.51
N ILE A 93 9.94 -2.46 18.65
CA ILE A 93 9.02 -1.44 19.16
C ILE A 93 8.62 -1.81 20.59
N LYS A 94 8.87 -0.90 21.53
CA LYS A 94 8.49 -1.07 22.94
C LYS A 94 7.06 -0.57 23.18
N GLY A 95 6.32 -1.28 24.03
CA GLY A 95 5.00 -0.84 24.53
C GLY A 95 3.83 -1.09 23.58
N VAL A 96 4.09 -1.53 22.34
CA VAL A 96 3.09 -2.03 21.40
C VAL A 96 3.08 -3.56 21.47
N THR A 97 1.90 -4.17 21.53
CA THR A 97 1.76 -5.64 21.63
C THR A 97 1.07 -6.21 20.39
N PRO A 98 1.30 -7.49 20.05
CA PRO A 98 0.59 -8.15 18.95
C PRO A 98 -0.94 -8.02 19.04
N LYS A 99 -1.51 -8.09 20.25
CA LYS A 99 -2.96 -7.93 20.46
C LYS A 99 -3.46 -6.53 20.08
N MET A 100 -2.65 -5.50 20.31
CA MET A 100 -2.99 -4.14 19.91
C MET A 100 -2.92 -3.98 18.39
N VAL A 101 -1.89 -4.55 17.75
CA VAL A 101 -1.70 -4.50 16.29
C VAL A 101 -2.81 -5.27 15.57
N LEU A 102 -3.13 -6.49 16.03
CA LEU A 102 -4.25 -7.26 15.50
C LEU A 102 -5.57 -6.50 15.67
N TRP A 103 -5.83 -5.93 16.85
CA TRP A 103 -7.02 -5.11 17.06
C TRP A 103 -7.09 -3.93 16.09
N MET A 104 -5.95 -3.27 15.84
CA MET A 104 -5.87 -2.16 14.90
C MET A 104 -6.25 -2.62 13.49
N TYR A 105 -5.57 -3.63 12.95
CA TYR A 105 -5.88 -4.12 11.60
C TYR A 105 -7.29 -4.68 11.48
N SER A 106 -7.81 -5.36 12.50
CA SER A 106 -9.21 -5.82 12.53
C SER A 106 -10.23 -4.69 12.55
N ASN A 107 -9.85 -3.46 12.87
CA ASN A 107 -10.74 -2.31 13.01
C ASN A 107 -10.26 -1.09 12.20
N LEU A 108 -9.44 -1.32 11.17
CA LEU A 108 -8.77 -0.24 10.43
C LEU A 108 -9.77 0.72 9.75
N ASP A 109 -10.94 0.20 9.37
CA ASP A 109 -12.08 0.94 8.77
C ASP A 109 -12.91 1.74 9.77
N LYS A 110 -12.62 1.63 11.08
CA LYS A 110 -13.42 2.27 12.13
C LYS A 110 -12.91 3.68 12.45
N VAL A 111 -13.84 4.48 12.96
CA VAL A 111 -13.55 5.76 13.63
C VAL A 111 -13.51 5.53 15.13
N VAL A 112 -12.38 5.85 15.76
CA VAL A 112 -12.14 5.67 17.20
C VAL A 112 -12.27 6.97 17.98
N GLN A 113 -12.65 6.85 19.25
CA GLN A 113 -12.57 7.96 20.21
C GLN A 113 -11.12 8.14 20.66
N LEU A 114 -10.64 9.38 20.66
CA LEU A 114 -9.30 9.71 21.10
C LEU A 114 -9.28 10.00 22.62
N PRO A 115 -8.30 9.47 23.37
CA PRO A 115 -8.12 9.86 24.76
C PRO A 115 -7.78 11.35 24.87
N PRO A 116 -8.09 12.03 26.01
CA PRO A 116 -8.00 13.48 26.13
C PRO A 116 -6.69 14.10 25.64
N ARG A 117 -5.54 13.49 25.98
CA ARG A 117 -4.22 13.95 25.53
C ARG A 117 -4.09 13.96 24.00
N LEU A 118 -4.46 12.88 23.33
CA LEU A 118 -4.40 12.80 21.87
C LEU A 118 -5.47 13.67 21.21
N ALA A 119 -6.63 13.80 21.86
CA ALA A 119 -7.70 14.66 21.36
C ALA A 119 -7.28 16.13 21.33
N GLN A 120 -6.56 16.58 22.36
CA GLN A 120 -5.95 17.90 22.40
C GLN A 120 -4.84 18.02 21.35
N GLN A 121 -3.92 17.04 21.28
CA GLN A 121 -2.80 17.07 20.33
C GLN A 121 -3.24 17.18 18.87
N TYR A 122 -4.30 16.47 18.48
CA TYR A 122 -4.83 16.48 17.11
C TYR A 122 -5.99 17.43 16.89
N ASN A 123 -6.37 18.19 17.92
CA ASN A 123 -7.56 19.04 17.92
C ASN A 123 -8.83 18.31 17.42
N ALA A 124 -9.02 17.07 17.86
CA ALA A 124 -10.10 16.20 17.39
C ALA A 124 -10.52 15.20 18.48
N LYS A 125 -11.83 15.03 18.74
CA LYS A 125 -12.31 14.02 19.70
C LYS A 125 -12.32 12.59 19.11
N ARG A 126 -12.35 12.49 17.79
CA ARG A 126 -12.46 11.23 17.04
C ARG A 126 -11.53 11.26 15.84
N ALA A 127 -11.03 10.11 15.42
CA ALA A 127 -10.22 9.97 14.21
C ALA A 127 -10.49 8.62 13.53
N ALA A 128 -10.39 8.59 12.20
CA ALA A 128 -10.34 7.33 11.47
C ALA A 128 -9.04 6.58 11.82
N MET A 129 -9.15 5.30 12.16
CA MET A 129 -8.00 4.51 12.61
C MET A 129 -6.94 4.40 11.51
N PHE A 130 -7.36 4.21 10.26
CA PHE A 130 -6.44 4.21 9.12
C PHE A 130 -5.62 5.50 9.01
N MET A 131 -6.23 6.68 9.21
CA MET A 131 -5.49 7.95 9.24
C MET A 131 -4.53 8.07 10.42
N LEU A 132 -4.82 7.43 11.57
CA LEU A 132 -3.89 7.43 12.71
C LEU A 132 -2.63 6.60 12.42
N LEU A 133 -2.74 5.55 11.60
CA LEU A 133 -1.62 4.71 11.19
C LEU A 133 -0.62 5.50 10.34
N HIS A 134 -1.10 6.24 9.32
CA HIS A 134 -0.27 7.13 8.52
C HIS A 134 -1.03 8.40 8.10
N PRO A 135 -0.95 9.51 8.86
CA PRO A 135 -1.77 10.69 8.57
C PRO A 135 -1.31 11.43 7.30
N VAL A 136 -0.21 11.02 6.68
CA VAL A 136 0.35 11.63 5.48
C VAL A 136 -0.14 10.94 4.22
N ASP A 137 -0.36 9.63 4.27
CA ASP A 137 -0.65 8.88 3.05
C ASP A 137 -2.04 8.27 3.11
N HIS A 138 -2.57 7.96 4.29
CA HIS A 138 -3.87 7.29 4.40
C HIS A 138 -5.02 8.27 4.25
N ILE A 139 -5.93 7.95 3.32
CA ILE A 139 -7.20 8.68 3.12
C ILE A 139 -8.33 7.91 3.80
N SER A 140 -8.57 6.68 3.36
CA SER A 140 -9.68 5.87 3.84
C SER A 140 -9.44 4.38 3.56
N VAL A 141 -10.12 3.56 4.35
CA VAL A 141 -10.26 2.13 4.10
C VAL A 141 -11.72 1.75 4.28
N ALA A 142 -12.26 0.98 3.34
CA ALA A 142 -13.63 0.52 3.36
C ALA A 142 -13.72 -0.99 3.10
N LEU A 143 -14.69 -1.65 3.73
CA LEU A 143 -15.01 -3.05 3.46
C LEU A 143 -15.75 -3.14 2.12
N ALA A 144 -15.16 -3.82 1.14
CA ALA A 144 -15.78 -4.02 -0.15
C ALA A 144 -16.84 -5.13 -0.07
N ASN A 145 -18.10 -4.77 -0.29
CA ASN A 145 -19.24 -5.69 -0.41
C ASN A 145 -19.48 -6.61 0.80
N GLN A 146 -19.07 -6.20 2.02
CA GLN A 146 -19.27 -6.99 3.25
C GLN A 146 -20.04 -6.19 4.32
N PRO A 147 -20.85 -6.87 5.15
CA PRO A 147 -21.49 -6.23 6.29
C PRO A 147 -20.44 -5.68 7.27
N ARG A 148 -20.82 -4.64 8.02
CA ARG A 148 -19.94 -4.03 9.02
C ARG A 148 -19.51 -5.10 10.03
N GLY A 149 -18.21 -5.37 10.09
CA GLY A 149 -17.61 -6.35 11.01
C GLY A 149 -16.11 -6.12 11.18
N PRO A 150 -15.42 -7.01 11.92
CA PRO A 150 -13.96 -6.99 11.99
C PRO A 150 -13.34 -7.43 10.66
N ILE A 151 -12.19 -6.86 10.33
CA ILE A 151 -11.38 -7.26 9.17
C ILE A 151 -10.68 -8.58 9.51
N VAL A 152 -11.03 -9.63 8.76
CA VAL A 152 -10.54 -11.00 8.93
C VAL A 152 -10.07 -11.58 7.59
N ARG A 153 -9.50 -12.78 7.59
CA ARG A 153 -9.17 -13.51 6.36
C ARG A 153 -10.42 -13.62 5.46
N GLY A 154 -10.26 -13.33 4.18
CA GLY A 154 -11.34 -13.28 3.18
C GLY A 154 -12.06 -11.93 3.09
N THR A 155 -11.76 -10.98 3.96
CA THR A 155 -12.29 -9.61 3.83
C THR A 155 -11.68 -8.93 2.61
N ASN A 156 -12.52 -8.34 1.77
CA ASN A 156 -12.09 -7.45 0.71
C ASN A 156 -12.07 -6.01 1.22
N LEU A 157 -10.97 -5.31 1.00
CA LEU A 157 -10.73 -3.95 1.44
C LEU A 157 -10.48 -3.07 0.23
N ASN A 158 -11.08 -1.88 0.22
CA ASN A 158 -10.68 -0.80 -0.66
C ASN A 158 -9.79 0.15 0.13
N TRP A 159 -8.49 0.15 -0.15
CA TRP A 159 -7.53 1.09 0.43
C TRP A 159 -7.41 2.30 -0.47
N MET A 160 -7.46 3.48 0.13
CA MET A 160 -7.25 4.73 -0.57
C MET A 160 -6.12 5.47 0.13
N GLU A 161 -5.01 5.59 -0.60
CA GLU A 161 -3.81 6.25 -0.12
C GLU A 161 -3.41 7.34 -1.12
N MET A 162 -2.64 8.33 -0.67
CA MET A 162 -1.93 9.27 -1.53
C MET A 162 -0.45 8.97 -1.31
N PRO A 163 0.26 8.32 -2.24
CA PRO A 163 1.70 8.14 -2.07
C PRO A 163 2.38 9.52 -2.05
N ALA A 164 2.76 9.96 -0.84
CA ALA A 164 3.82 10.92 -0.49
C ALA A 164 3.93 12.23 -1.30
N SER A 165 2.86 12.85 -1.84
CA SER A 165 3.04 13.95 -2.81
C SER A 165 2.05 15.13 -2.88
N GLN A 166 0.87 15.12 -2.23
CA GLN A 166 -0.11 16.22 -2.38
C GLN A 166 -0.37 16.71 -3.82
N CYS A 167 -0.55 15.79 -4.75
CA CYS A 167 -0.92 16.09 -6.13
C CYS A 167 -2.38 15.65 -6.39
N SER A 168 -3.09 16.26 -7.36
CA SER A 168 -4.45 15.83 -7.81
C SER A 168 -4.59 15.68 -9.34
N TYR A 169 -5.30 14.65 -9.86
CA TYR A 169 -5.34 14.29 -11.31
C TYR A 169 -6.13 15.27 -12.18
N THR A 170 -5.46 15.72 -13.25
CA THR A 170 -5.79 16.68 -14.32
C THR A 170 -6.87 16.31 -15.33
N GLY A 171 -6.85 15.07 -15.82
CA GLY A 171 -7.57 14.69 -17.04
C GLY A 171 -7.00 15.25 -18.36
N GLU A 172 -6.01 16.17 -18.33
CA GLU A 172 -5.27 16.72 -19.49
C GLU A 172 -3.80 16.24 -19.51
N ALA A 173 -3.23 16.00 -20.71
CA ALA A 173 -1.90 15.37 -20.92
C ALA A 173 -0.70 16.13 -20.32
N VAL A 174 -0.82 17.43 -20.08
CA VAL A 174 0.30 18.29 -19.68
C VAL A 174 0.23 18.78 -18.24
N ASN A 175 -0.94 18.78 -17.60
CA ASN A 175 -1.10 19.06 -16.17
C ASN A 175 -1.95 17.96 -15.56
N MET A 176 -1.38 16.77 -15.54
CA MET A 176 -2.09 15.53 -15.26
C MET A 176 -2.19 15.23 -13.78
N TRP A 177 -1.36 15.82 -12.93
CA TRP A 177 -1.72 16.12 -11.55
C TRP A 177 -1.21 17.54 -11.22
N SER A 178 -1.91 18.32 -10.39
CA SER A 178 -1.51 19.67 -9.96
C SER A 178 -1.19 19.71 -8.46
N CYS A 179 -0.02 20.26 -8.09
CA CYS A 179 0.54 20.31 -6.73
C CYS A 179 1.03 21.76 -6.42
N PRO A 180 0.43 22.49 -5.47
CA PRO A 180 0.75 23.92 -5.19
C PRO A 180 2.05 24.18 -4.40
N ALA A 181 2.70 25.32 -4.68
CA ALA A 181 3.65 25.94 -3.74
C ALA A 181 2.88 26.46 -2.50
N GLY A 182 3.27 25.99 -1.30
CA GLY A 182 2.63 26.33 -0.02
C GLY A 182 1.44 25.45 0.40
N ARG A 183 1.40 24.17 0.04
CA ARG A 183 0.16 23.38 0.16
C ARG A 183 -0.22 22.94 1.59
N THR A 184 -1.46 23.33 1.92
CA THR A 184 -2.40 22.81 2.92
C THR A 184 -3.45 21.86 2.27
N GLY A 185 -4.23 21.01 2.99
CA GLY A 185 -5.18 20.11 2.29
C GLY A 185 -6.20 19.25 3.08
N TYR A 186 -7.44 19.36 2.54
CA TYR A 186 -8.81 18.73 2.60
C TYR A 186 -9.70 18.46 3.84
N THR A 187 -10.88 19.14 3.83
CA THR A 187 -11.88 19.43 4.88
C THR A 187 -13.04 18.42 4.92
N PRO A 188 -13.85 18.38 5.99
CA PRO A 188 -14.98 17.44 6.20
C PRO A 188 -16.19 17.53 5.23
N LEU A 189 -16.09 18.17 4.06
CA LEU A 189 -17.25 18.52 3.20
C LEU A 189 -17.33 17.80 1.84
N THR A 190 -16.66 16.68 1.64
CA THR A 190 -16.80 15.90 0.39
C THR A 190 -17.44 14.55 0.70
N SER A 191 -18.42 14.16 -0.12
CA SER A 191 -19.27 12.99 0.16
C SER A 191 -18.56 11.68 -0.19
N THR A 192 -18.78 10.62 0.59
CA THR A 192 -18.17 9.27 0.38
C THR A 192 -18.34 8.75 -1.04
N SER A 193 -19.46 9.08 -1.71
CA SER A 193 -19.78 8.70 -3.09
C SER A 193 -18.95 9.43 -4.16
N GLU A 194 -18.46 10.65 -3.89
CA GLU A 194 -17.56 11.35 -4.82
C GLU A 194 -16.16 10.75 -4.82
N TYR A 195 -15.77 10.05 -3.75
CA TYR A 195 -14.46 9.42 -3.63
C TYR A 195 -14.37 8.08 -4.38
N ASP A 196 -15.42 7.27 -4.36
CA ASP A 196 -15.30 5.87 -4.79
C ASP A 196 -15.06 5.64 -6.29
N ALA A 197 -15.36 6.64 -7.13
CA ALA A 197 -15.27 6.55 -8.60
C ALA A 197 -14.00 7.17 -9.20
N ARG A 198 -13.15 7.86 -8.42
CA ARG A 198 -12.23 8.89 -8.98
C ARG A 198 -10.75 8.79 -8.61
N PHE A 199 -10.33 7.81 -7.80
CA PHE A 199 -8.93 7.68 -7.41
C PHE A 199 -8.27 6.45 -8.02
N TYR A 200 -7.27 6.67 -8.88
CA TYR A 200 -6.32 5.64 -9.34
C TYR A 200 -5.50 5.03 -8.19
N THR A 201 -5.53 5.64 -7.00
CA THR A 201 -4.90 5.12 -5.78
C THR A 201 -5.81 4.21 -4.95
N LYS A 202 -7.05 3.97 -5.40
CA LYS A 202 -7.92 2.95 -4.82
C LYS A 202 -7.38 1.58 -5.20
N THR A 203 -6.96 0.82 -4.20
CA THR A 203 -6.55 -0.58 -4.37
C THR A 203 -7.54 -1.49 -3.67
N SER A 204 -8.12 -2.41 -4.44
CA SER A 204 -8.95 -3.48 -3.90
C SER A 204 -8.05 -4.64 -3.53
N ASN A 205 -7.99 -4.96 -2.24
CA ASN A 205 -7.14 -6.01 -1.71
C ASN A 205 -7.96 -7.04 -0.93
N THR A 206 -7.65 -8.32 -1.08
CA THR A 206 -8.23 -9.40 -0.28
C THR A 206 -7.28 -9.74 0.86
N VAL A 207 -7.78 -9.76 2.09
CA VAL A 207 -7.02 -10.18 3.27
C VAL A 207 -6.83 -11.69 3.24
N VAL A 208 -5.58 -12.14 3.21
CA VAL A 208 -5.23 -13.58 3.22
C VAL A 208 -4.72 -14.06 4.58
N GLN A 209 -4.29 -13.13 5.44
CA GLN A 209 -3.96 -13.40 6.84
C GLN A 209 -4.34 -12.19 7.71
N SER A 210 -4.92 -12.46 8.88
CA SER A 210 -5.22 -11.46 9.92
C SER A 210 -5.28 -12.19 11.27
N ASP A 211 -4.15 -12.26 11.95
CA ASP A 211 -3.99 -12.99 13.21
C ASP A 211 -2.93 -12.36 14.13
N ILE A 212 -2.55 -13.06 15.20
CA ILE A 212 -1.61 -12.54 16.20
C ILE A 212 -0.17 -12.46 15.70
N ASN A 213 0.15 -13.01 14.52
CA ASN A 213 1.49 -13.04 13.97
C ASN A 213 1.62 -12.18 12.69
N GLY A 214 0.51 -11.79 12.07
CA GLY A 214 0.59 -10.99 10.85
C GLY A 214 -0.73 -10.51 10.28
N PHE A 215 -0.60 -9.62 9.32
CA PHE A 215 -1.66 -9.11 8.47
C PHE A 215 -1.16 -9.05 7.03
N LYS A 216 -1.83 -9.78 6.13
CA LYS A 216 -1.39 -9.94 4.73
C LYS A 216 -2.55 -9.74 3.77
N THR A 217 -2.28 -9.09 2.65
CA THR A 217 -3.27 -8.80 1.61
C THR A 217 -2.73 -9.10 0.21
N LEU A 218 -3.66 -9.36 -0.72
CA LEU A 218 -3.40 -9.57 -2.13
C LEU A 218 -4.23 -8.62 -2.98
N LYS A 219 -3.65 -8.11 -4.05
CA LYS A 219 -4.40 -7.46 -5.14
C LYS A 219 -4.55 -8.42 -6.30
N THR A 220 -5.78 -8.78 -6.63
CA THR A 220 -6.10 -9.60 -7.80
C THR A 220 -6.86 -8.78 -8.83
N VAL A 221 -6.48 -8.89 -10.10
CA VAL A 221 -7.13 -8.24 -11.23
C VAL A 221 -7.69 -9.29 -12.18
N GLU A 222 -8.89 -9.05 -12.70
CA GLU A 222 -9.46 -9.89 -13.75
C GLU A 222 -8.75 -9.63 -15.09
N SER A 223 -8.47 -10.71 -15.84
CA SER A 223 -7.82 -10.64 -17.14
C SER A 223 -8.37 -11.69 -18.09
N GLN A 224 -8.02 -11.60 -19.38
CA GLN A 224 -8.37 -12.64 -20.37
C GLN A 224 -7.72 -13.99 -20.07
N LEU A 225 -6.69 -14.03 -19.23
CA LEU A 225 -6.01 -15.25 -18.78
C LEU A 225 -6.58 -15.78 -17.46
N GLY A 226 -7.69 -15.21 -16.97
CA GLY A 226 -8.24 -15.44 -15.65
C GLY A 226 -7.72 -14.43 -14.61
N PRO A 227 -8.06 -14.64 -13.33
CA PRO A 227 -7.63 -13.77 -12.24
C PRO A 227 -6.11 -13.84 -12.06
N LEU A 228 -5.46 -12.67 -12.01
CA LEU A 228 -4.02 -12.54 -11.81
C LEU A 228 -3.75 -11.78 -10.51
N THR A 229 -2.96 -12.34 -9.61
CA THR A 229 -2.46 -11.63 -8.44
C THR A 229 -1.28 -10.77 -8.84
N THR A 230 -1.39 -9.46 -8.59
CA THR A 230 -0.49 -8.42 -9.11
C THR A 230 0.24 -7.63 -8.02
N SER A 231 -0.17 -7.82 -6.77
CA SER A 231 0.52 -7.27 -5.63
C SER A 231 0.25 -8.11 -4.38
N TYR A 232 1.27 -8.21 -3.53
CA TYR A 232 1.21 -8.75 -2.19
C TYR A 232 1.76 -7.71 -1.23
N SER A 233 1.04 -7.48 -0.14
CA SER A 233 1.51 -6.69 1.00
C SER A 233 1.38 -7.54 2.25
N GLY A 234 2.50 -7.82 2.89
CA GLY A 234 2.55 -8.69 4.05
C GLY A 234 3.27 -8.01 5.20
N HIS A 235 2.61 -7.97 6.35
CA HIS A 235 3.22 -7.60 7.60
C HIS A 235 3.23 -8.80 8.53
N SER A 236 4.40 -9.14 9.05
CA SER A 236 4.55 -10.19 10.05
C SER A 236 5.29 -9.64 11.25
N TRP A 237 5.00 -10.14 12.44
CA TRP A 237 5.68 -9.69 13.65
C TRP A 237 5.86 -10.82 14.66
N SER A 238 6.94 -10.71 15.44
CA SER A 238 7.15 -11.52 16.64
C SER A 238 7.16 -10.64 17.90
N PHE A 239 7.03 -11.27 19.06
CA PHE A 239 7.04 -10.56 20.35
C PHE A 239 7.93 -11.29 21.35
N GLU A 240 9.04 -10.65 21.72
CA GLU A 240 10.05 -11.22 22.60
C GLU A 240 10.48 -10.18 23.64
N LYS A 241 10.55 -10.56 24.92
CA LYS A 241 11.02 -9.69 26.01
C LYS A 241 10.31 -8.32 26.07
N GLY A 242 9.02 -8.29 25.73
CA GLY A 242 8.22 -7.06 25.75
C GLY A 242 8.43 -6.13 24.54
N LEU A 243 9.15 -6.60 23.52
CA LEU A 243 9.42 -5.86 22.28
C LEU A 243 8.70 -6.52 21.11
N LEU A 244 7.94 -5.73 20.35
CA LEU A 244 7.39 -6.13 19.06
C LEU A 244 8.49 -6.02 18.00
N ARG A 245 8.63 -7.03 17.15
CA ARG A 245 9.60 -7.03 16.05
C ARG A 245 8.85 -7.19 14.72
N PRO A 246 8.44 -6.08 14.09
CA PRO A 246 7.74 -6.13 12.83
C PRO A 246 8.68 -6.35 11.64
N SER A 247 8.12 -6.95 10.60
CA SER A 247 8.69 -7.08 9.28
C SER A 247 7.60 -6.79 8.24
N SER A 248 7.96 -6.11 7.17
CA SER A 248 7.08 -5.84 6.04
C SER A 248 7.70 -6.41 4.77
N VAL A 249 6.87 -7.01 3.93
CA VAL A 249 7.24 -7.47 2.59
C VAL A 249 6.19 -6.99 1.61
N TYR A 250 6.63 -6.30 0.57
CA TYR A 250 5.80 -5.86 -0.53
C TYR A 250 6.32 -6.44 -1.82
N ARG A 251 5.43 -6.96 -2.65
CA ARG A 251 5.76 -7.49 -3.97
C ARG A 251 4.77 -6.92 -4.96
N ILE A 252 5.25 -6.22 -5.99
CA ILE A 252 4.45 -5.65 -7.08
C ILE A 252 4.94 -6.28 -8.38
N GLY A 253 4.05 -6.95 -9.08
CA GLY A 253 4.37 -7.86 -10.19
C GLY A 253 3.42 -9.05 -10.18
N LEU A 254 3.56 -10.00 -11.09
CA LEU A 254 2.85 -11.27 -10.93
C LEU A 254 3.34 -11.97 -9.67
N VAL A 255 2.40 -12.29 -8.79
CA VAL A 255 2.66 -12.97 -7.52
C VAL A 255 1.95 -14.31 -7.54
N GLU A 256 2.64 -15.35 -7.06
CA GLU A 256 2.10 -16.69 -6.89
C GLU A 256 2.30 -17.18 -5.45
N GLN A 257 1.50 -18.16 -5.04
CA GLN A 257 1.70 -18.80 -3.74
C GLN A 257 2.77 -19.89 -3.86
N ALA A 258 3.80 -19.80 -3.03
CA ALA A 258 4.85 -20.80 -2.88
C ALA A 258 4.37 -21.99 -2.03
N ASN A 259 5.16 -23.07 -2.01
CA ASN A 259 4.82 -24.31 -1.31
C ASN A 259 4.75 -24.16 0.22
N ASP A 260 5.45 -23.17 0.78
CA ASP A 260 5.41 -22.84 2.21
C ASP A 260 4.18 -21.99 2.58
N GLY A 261 3.35 -21.65 1.59
CA GLY A 261 2.16 -20.83 1.75
C GLY A 261 2.43 -19.32 1.67
N GLU A 262 3.69 -18.88 1.57
CA GLU A 262 4.04 -17.48 1.31
C GLU A 262 3.78 -17.10 -0.14
N TYR A 263 3.73 -15.79 -0.41
CA TYR A 263 3.47 -15.26 -1.74
C TYR A 263 4.74 -14.70 -2.33
N GLN A 264 5.23 -15.24 -3.44
CA GLN A 264 6.49 -14.83 -4.08
C GLN A 264 6.24 -14.24 -5.47
N LEU A 265 7.23 -13.52 -6.00
CA LEU A 265 7.19 -13.08 -7.39
C LEU A 265 7.26 -14.30 -8.32
N ASP A 266 6.32 -14.39 -9.25
CA ASP A 266 6.36 -15.42 -10.29
C ASP A 266 7.52 -15.12 -11.23
N THR A 267 8.46 -16.05 -11.29
CA THR A 267 9.65 -15.96 -12.15
C THR A 267 9.65 -17.01 -13.27
N SER A 268 8.60 -17.84 -13.33
CA SER A 268 8.55 -19.03 -14.17
C SER A 268 7.73 -18.86 -15.46
N ARG A 269 6.75 -17.94 -15.49
CA ARG A 269 5.86 -17.78 -16.64
C ARG A 269 6.57 -17.26 -17.90
N ARG A 270 6.19 -17.82 -19.06
CA ARG A 270 6.47 -17.21 -20.35
C ARG A 270 5.73 -15.87 -20.44
N PHE A 271 6.38 -14.82 -20.95
CA PHE A 271 5.88 -13.43 -21.07
C PHE A 271 5.85 -12.58 -19.79
N LEU A 272 6.58 -12.99 -18.74
CA LEU A 272 6.70 -12.21 -17.50
C LEU A 272 7.09 -10.76 -17.71
N SER A 273 8.07 -10.49 -18.58
CA SER A 273 8.53 -9.13 -18.85
C SER A 273 7.43 -8.20 -19.39
N ILE A 274 6.52 -8.73 -20.21
CA ILE A 274 5.41 -7.93 -20.79
C ILE A 274 4.34 -7.66 -19.73
N ILE A 275 3.96 -8.67 -18.95
CA ILE A 275 2.91 -8.53 -17.93
C ILE A 275 3.42 -7.66 -16.77
N ASN A 276 4.62 -7.95 -16.27
CA ASN A 276 5.24 -7.17 -15.20
C ASN A 276 5.54 -5.74 -15.65
N GLY A 277 5.96 -5.53 -16.91
CA GLY A 277 6.09 -4.19 -17.48
C GLY A 277 4.79 -3.38 -17.42
N ARG A 278 3.64 -3.98 -17.74
CA ARG A 278 2.34 -3.31 -17.62
C ARG A 278 1.92 -3.05 -16.18
N ILE A 279 2.19 -4.00 -15.28
CA ILE A 279 1.94 -3.84 -13.84
C ILE A 279 2.78 -2.69 -13.29
N ALA A 280 4.06 -2.65 -13.64
CA ALA A 280 4.98 -1.57 -13.29
C ALA A 280 4.47 -0.23 -13.82
N THR A 281 4.11 -0.11 -15.11
CA THR A 281 3.54 1.12 -15.70
C THR A 281 2.28 1.59 -14.96
N ALA A 282 1.39 0.65 -14.62
CA ALA A 282 0.17 0.97 -13.87
C ALA A 282 0.47 1.39 -12.42
N PHE A 283 1.48 0.78 -11.79
CA PHE A 283 1.91 1.09 -10.44
C PHE A 283 2.59 2.47 -10.35
N VAL A 284 3.42 2.81 -11.34
CA VAL A 284 4.10 4.11 -11.42
C VAL A 284 3.24 5.22 -12.05
N ASN A 285 1.98 4.93 -12.38
CA ASN A 285 0.98 5.89 -12.89
C ASN A 285 1.41 6.67 -14.14
N GLY A 286 2.04 5.99 -15.12
CA GLY A 286 2.14 6.47 -16.50
C GLY A 286 3.06 7.66 -16.80
N ALA A 287 3.76 8.25 -15.83
CA ALA A 287 4.94 9.09 -16.09
C ALA A 287 6.22 8.27 -15.82
N PRO A 288 7.42 8.69 -16.25
CA PRO A 288 8.67 7.99 -15.95
C PRO A 288 9.02 8.17 -14.46
N PHE A 289 8.18 7.65 -13.57
CA PHE A 289 8.52 7.47 -12.18
C PHE A 289 9.23 6.13 -12.08
N ASP A 290 10.49 6.21 -11.68
CA ASP A 290 11.35 5.07 -11.45
C ASP A 290 10.66 4.10 -10.46
N VAL A 291 10.46 2.84 -10.87
CA VAL A 291 9.91 1.77 -10.02
C VAL A 291 10.69 1.69 -8.70
N ARG A 292 12.00 1.97 -8.76
CA ARG A 292 12.89 2.05 -7.62
C ARG A 292 12.53 3.20 -6.68
N ALA A 293 12.24 4.39 -7.21
CA ALA A 293 11.78 5.53 -6.41
C ALA A 293 10.45 5.23 -5.69
N GLN A 294 9.53 4.52 -6.34
CA GLN A 294 8.31 4.04 -5.68
C GLN A 294 8.60 2.98 -4.61
N GLY A 295 9.59 2.10 -4.83
CA GLY A 295 10.10 1.18 -3.82
C GLY A 295 10.61 1.91 -2.57
N TYR A 296 11.36 2.99 -2.74
CA TYR A 296 11.81 3.85 -1.63
C TYR A 296 10.66 4.57 -0.93
N ALA A 297 9.69 5.08 -1.69
CA ALA A 297 8.50 5.71 -1.11
C ALA A 297 7.72 4.70 -0.24
N LEU A 298 7.55 3.47 -0.71
CA LEU A 298 6.88 2.39 0.02
C LEU A 298 7.66 1.95 1.27
N LEU A 299 8.98 1.87 1.15
CA LEU A 299 9.89 1.60 2.27
C LEU A 299 9.72 2.66 3.37
N LEU A 300 9.82 3.93 3.00
CA LEU A 300 9.68 5.04 3.94
C LEU A 300 8.28 5.09 4.56
N HIS A 301 7.24 4.92 3.75
CA HIS A 301 5.85 4.82 4.20
C HIS A 301 5.70 3.75 5.29
N SER A 302 6.17 2.53 5.03
CA SER A 302 6.06 1.43 6.00
C SER A 302 6.82 1.72 7.30
N ILE A 303 8.03 2.28 7.21
CA ILE A 303 8.81 2.66 8.40
C ILE A 303 8.00 3.64 9.27
N GLN A 304 7.40 4.64 8.62
CA GLN A 304 6.63 5.69 9.29
C GLN A 304 5.36 5.14 9.95
N GLU A 305 4.66 4.20 9.31
CA GLU A 305 3.50 3.52 9.90
C GLU A 305 3.87 2.80 11.20
N TRP A 306 4.91 1.96 11.15
CA TRP A 306 5.30 1.11 12.27
C TRP A 306 5.84 1.91 13.45
N GLN A 307 6.76 2.84 13.20
CA GLN A 307 7.46 3.56 14.26
C GLN A 307 6.58 4.55 15.01
N ARG A 308 5.45 4.93 14.42
CA ARG A 308 4.46 5.82 15.03
C ARG A 308 3.50 5.08 15.96
N LEU A 309 3.39 3.75 15.87
CA LEU A 309 2.44 2.98 16.69
C LEU A 309 2.53 3.27 18.20
N PRO A 310 3.72 3.38 18.83
CA PRO A 310 3.84 3.70 20.26
C PRO A 310 3.14 4.99 20.68
N ASP A 311 3.05 5.98 19.78
CA ASP A 311 2.57 7.32 20.10
C ASP A 311 1.07 7.36 20.36
N TRP A 312 0.31 6.45 19.73
CA TRP A 312 -1.14 6.49 19.77
C TRP A 312 -1.79 5.15 20.08
N LEU A 313 -1.29 4.04 19.54
CA LEU A 313 -1.99 2.76 19.54
C LEU A 313 -2.26 2.23 20.96
N PRO A 314 -1.29 2.18 21.89
CA PRO A 314 -1.55 1.71 23.25
C PRO A 314 -2.59 2.57 23.99
N ALA A 315 -2.53 3.89 23.83
CA ALA A 315 -3.42 4.82 24.50
C ALA A 315 -4.87 4.71 23.97
N VAL A 316 -5.02 4.66 22.64
CA VAL A 316 -6.32 4.52 21.98
C VAL A 316 -6.93 3.14 22.26
N TYR A 317 -6.15 2.07 22.13
CA TYR A 317 -6.58 0.70 22.48
C TYR A 317 -7.13 0.63 23.91
N LYS A 318 -6.36 1.14 24.88
CA LYS A 318 -6.75 1.16 26.30
C LYS A 318 -8.00 2.00 26.54
N HIS A 319 -8.11 3.16 25.91
CA HIS A 319 -9.27 4.05 26.05
C HIS A 319 -10.55 3.38 25.53
N VAL A 320 -10.51 2.82 24.32
CA VAL A 320 -11.64 2.13 23.69
C VAL A 320 -12.05 0.89 24.50
N LYS A 321 -11.09 0.08 24.97
CA LYS A 321 -11.40 -1.11 25.78
C LYS A 321 -11.98 -0.78 27.14
N ARG A 322 -11.53 0.31 27.79
CA ARG A 322 -12.10 0.77 29.07
C ARG A 322 -13.50 1.35 28.94
N GLY A 323 -13.78 2.08 27.85
CA GLY A 323 -15.12 2.59 27.54
C GLY A 323 -16.09 1.52 27.03
N GLY A 324 -15.60 0.29 26.76
CA GLY A 324 -16.25 -0.69 25.90
C GLY A 324 -16.80 -1.95 26.58
N SER A 325 -17.13 -1.92 27.88
CA SER A 325 -17.88 -3.03 28.51
C SER A 325 -19.38 -3.06 28.14
N ARG A 326 -19.88 -2.21 27.22
CA ARG A 326 -21.34 -2.17 26.94
C ARG A 326 -21.84 -1.99 25.49
N SER A 327 -21.07 -1.70 24.44
CA SER A 327 -21.73 -1.37 23.14
C SER A 327 -20.88 -1.41 21.85
N MET A 328 -19.86 -2.27 21.71
CA MET A 328 -19.18 -2.42 20.41
C MET A 328 -18.93 -3.89 20.02
N LEU A 329 -19.98 -4.70 20.15
CA LEU A 329 -20.19 -5.93 19.40
C LEU A 329 -21.55 -5.81 18.71
#